data_AF-A0A9E6CH34-F1
#
_entry.id   AF-A0A9E6CH34-F1
#
_cell.length_a   1.000
_cell.length_b   1.000
_cell.length_c   1.000
_cell.angle_alpha   90.00
_cell.angle_beta   90.00
_cell.angle_gamma   90.00
#
_symmetry.space_group_name_H-M   'P 1'
#
loop_
_entity.id
_entity.type
_entity.pdbx_description
1 polymer ?
#
loop_
_entity_poly.entity_id
_entity_poly.type
_entity_poly.pdbx_seq_one_letter_code
_entity_poly.pdbx_strand_id
1 'polypeptide(L)' 'MKEEKCSVEVFSRVTGFFRPVQSWNKGKTEEFKDRNTYGLYLETSQQSKEVAAN' A
#
# COMPACT_ATOMS: atom_id res chain seq x y z
N MET A 1 -24.23 -9.16 -7.71
CA MET A 1 -22.88 -9.66 -8.07
C MET A 1 -22.31 -10.31 -6.83
N LYS A 2 -21.94 -11.59 -6.87
CA LYS A 2 -21.29 -12.25 -5.73
C LYS A 2 -19.80 -11.93 -5.79
N GLU A 3 -19.26 -11.42 -4.70
CA GLU A 3 -17.80 -11.26 -4.54
C GLU A 3 -17.20 -12.63 -4.30
N GLU A 4 -16.57 -13.19 -5.33
CA GLU A 4 -15.81 -14.42 -5.22
C GLU A 4 -14.34 -14.06 -4.97
N LYS A 5 -13.82 -14.42 -3.79
CA LYS A 5 -12.46 -14.09 -3.38
C LYS A 5 -11.49 -15.14 -3.90
N CYS A 6 -10.73 -14.80 -4.94
CA CYS A 6 -9.60 -15.59 -5.41
C CYS A 6 -8.39 -15.42 -4.47
N SER A 7 -7.77 -16.53 -4.04
CA SER A 7 -6.53 -16.51 -3.26
C SER A 7 -5.34 -16.26 -4.18
N VAL A 8 -4.59 -15.18 -3.92
CA VAL A 8 -3.38 -14.84 -4.67
C VAL A 8 -2.18 -14.69 -3.74
N GLU A 9 -1.00 -15.04 -4.23
CA GLU A 9 0.25 -14.82 -3.52
C GLU A 9 0.73 -13.39 -3.74
N VAL A 10 1.06 -12.70 -2.65
CA VAL A 10 1.52 -11.30 -2.68
C VAL A 10 3.03 -11.26 -2.49
N PHE A 11 3.73 -10.62 -3.42
CA PHE A 11 5.18 -10.42 -3.38
C PHE A 11 5.51 -8.94 -3.14
N SER A 12 6.60 -8.69 -2.42
CA SER A 12 7.07 -7.33 -2.14
C SER A 12 8.59 -7.23 -2.28
N ARG A 13 9.07 -6.05 -2.68
CA ARG A 13 10.48 -5.75 -2.92
C ARG A 13 11.15 -5.24 -1.65
N VAL A 14 12.13 -5.98 -1.15
CA VAL A 14 12.77 -5.67 0.15
C VAL A 14 14.15 -5.03 -0.04
N THR A 15 15.13 -5.76 -0.58
CA THR A 15 16.52 -5.30 -0.82
C THR A 15 16.97 -5.63 -2.26
N GLY A 16 16.16 -5.21 -3.23
CA GLY A 16 16.48 -5.38 -4.65
C GLY A 16 15.81 -6.56 -5.34
N PHE A 17 15.31 -7.57 -4.60
CA PHE A 17 14.56 -8.72 -5.14
C PHE A 17 13.17 -8.86 -4.49
N PHE A 18 12.29 -9.62 -5.15
CA PHE A 18 10.95 -9.93 -4.68
C PHE A 18 10.96 -11.10 -3.69
N ARG A 19 10.24 -10.95 -2.57
CA ARG A 19 9.97 -12.02 -1.59
C ARG A 19 8.47 -12.12 -1.32
N PRO A 20 7.94 -13.33 -1.08
CA PRO A 20 6.54 -13.50 -0.70
C PRO A 20 6.31 -12.84 0.67
N VAL A 21 5.26 -12.03 0.77
CA VAL A 21 4.91 -11.30 2.00
C VAL A 21 4.52 -12.26 3.13
N GLN A 22 3.99 -13.43 2.78
CA GLN A 22 3.66 -14.49 3.74
C GLN A 22 4.88 -14.99 4.54
N SER A 23 6.09 -14.82 4.03
CA SER A 23 7.34 -15.26 4.66
C SER A 23 8.03 -14.15 5.49
N TRP A 24 7.35 -13.03 5.74
CA TRP A 24 7.92 -11.93 6.54
C TRP A 24 7.99 -12.28 8.03
N ASN A 25 9.11 -11.91 8.65
CA ASN A 25 9.24 -11.97 10.10
C ASN A 25 8.71 -10.67 10.74
N LYS A 26 8.55 -10.67 12.07
CA LYS A 26 8.02 -9.51 12.81
C LYS A 26 8.82 -8.22 12.56
N GLY A 27 10.15 -8.32 12.49
CA GLY A 27 11.03 -7.17 12.24
C GLY A 27 10.82 -6.56 10.86
N LYS A 28 10.69 -7.37 9.80
CA LYS A 28 10.44 -6.90 8.44
C LYS A 28 9.08 -6.24 8.29
N THR A 29 8.07 -6.72 9.01
CA THR A 29 6.76 -6.05 9.03
C THR A 29 6.86 -4.68 9.67
N GLU A 30 7.61 -4.52 10.76
CA GLU A 30 7.81 -3.21 11.41
C GLU A 30 8.65 -2.27 10.53
N GLU A 31 9.79 -2.75 10.01
CA GLU A 31 10.61 -1.99 9.06
C GLU A 31 9.81 -1.53 7.83
N PHE A 32 8.81 -2.31 7.38
CA PHE A 32 7.97 -1.92 6.25
C PHE A 32 6.98 -0.81 6.60
N LYS A 33 6.43 -0.78 7.83
CA LYS A 33 5.54 0.30 8.30
C LYS A 33 6.27 1.63 8.40
N ASP A 34 7.54 1.60 8.74
CA ASP A 34 8.39 2.79 8.84
C ASP A 34 8.79 3.37 7.48
N ARG A 35 8.45 2.68 6.36
CA ARG A 35 8.76 3.18 5.02
C ARG A 35 7.83 4.32 4.63
N ASN A 36 8.44 5.45 4.27
CA ASN A 36 7.71 6.55 3.65
C ASN A 36 7.60 6.33 2.13
N THR A 37 6.37 6.37 1.61
CA THR A 37 6.15 6.47 0.17
C THR A 37 6.52 7.86 -0.30
N TYR A 38 7.20 7.96 -1.44
CA TYR A 38 7.33 9.25 -2.10
C TYR A 38 5.94 9.75 -2.46
N GLY A 39 5.53 10.86 -1.84
CA GLY A 39 4.40 11.63 -2.33
C GLY A 39 4.80 12.16 -3.69
N LEU A 40 4.33 11.52 -4.75
CA LEU A 40 4.21 12.22 -6.02
C LEU A 40 3.19 13.32 -5.74
N TYR A 41 3.67 14.54 -5.51
CA TYR A 41 2.85 15.74 -5.57
C TYR A 41 2.39 15.86 -7.02
N LEU A 42 1.41 15.05 -7.40
CA LEU A 42 0.44 15.48 -8.38
C LEU A 42 -0.36 16.50 -7.61
N GLU A 43 -0.12 17.77 -7.90
CA GLU A 43 -0.96 18.92 -7.56
C GLU A 43 -2.44 18.58 -7.92
N THR A 44 -3.09 17.82 -7.07
CA THR A 44 -4.56 17.77 -6.95
C THR A 44 -4.91 18.58 -5.72
N SER A 45 -4.33 19.78 -5.69
CA SER A 45 -4.73 20.89 -4.87
C SER A 45 -6.21 21.13 -5.17
N GLN A 46 -7.07 20.96 -4.14
CA GLN A 46 -8.45 21.47 -4.08
C GLN A 46 -9.55 20.67 -4.82
N GLN A 47 -10.04 19.55 -4.25
CA GLN A 47 -11.44 19.15 -4.57
C GLN A 47 -12.19 18.33 -3.50
N SER A 48 -11.54 17.88 -2.42
CA SER A 48 -12.21 17.05 -1.39
C SER A 48 -12.79 17.82 -0.19
N LYS A 49 -12.65 19.16 -0.13
CA LYS A 49 -13.22 19.97 0.99
C LYS A 49 -14.55 20.67 0.67
N GLU A 50 -15.01 20.69 -0.58
CA GLU A 50 -16.22 21.43 -0.98
C GLU A 50 -17.50 20.58 -1.00
N VAL A 51 -17.39 19.25 -1.04
CA VAL A 51 -18.55 18.33 -1.10
C VAL A 51 -19.22 18.09 0.27
N ALA A 52 -18.60 18.56 1.37
CA ALA A 52 -19.19 18.45 2.71
C ALA A 52 -20.04 19.67 3.11
N ALA A 53 -20.19 20.66 2.23
CA ALA A 53 -20.89 21.92 2.52
C ALA A 53 -22.00 22.30 1.52
N ASN A 54 -22.42 21.38 0.63
CA ASN A 54 -23.61 21.53 -0.21
C ASN A 54 -24.60 20.39 0.07
#